data_AF-S4MJ85-F1
#
_entry.id   AF-S4MJ85-F1
#
_cell.length_a   1.000
_cell.length_b   1.000
_cell.length_c   1.000
_cell.angle_alpha   90.00
_cell.angle_beta   90.00
_cell.angle_gamma   90.00
#
_symmetry.space_group_name_H-M   'P 1'
#
loop_
_entity.id
_entity.type
_entity.pdbx_description
1 polymer ?
#
loop_
_entity_poly.entity_id
_entity_poly.type
_entity_poly.pdbx_seq_one_letter_code
_entity_poly.pdbx_strand_id
1 'polypeptide(L)'
;MLEMLVQPTSAQLREASRLSKKGTIEISPIEMPLTLFTWGSKRVMPVRLTELSINESAFDVHLNPIRASLSIGFKVLTVSDLPLGHPGAELYYAHLAQKERLAGAARTAGLGSLGLRPGDITVGRG
;
A
#
# COMPACT_ATOMS: atom_id res chain seq x y z
N MET A 1 4.98 12.23 -13.43
CA MET A 1 3.58 12.34 -12.98
C MET A 1 3.23 11.07 -12.20
N LEU A 2 2.51 11.19 -11.08
CA LEU A 2 2.13 10.08 -10.21
C LEU A 2 1.30 9.01 -10.95
N GLU A 3 0.64 9.42 -12.03
CA GLU A 3 -0.10 8.60 -12.99
C GLU A 3 0.74 7.46 -13.61
N MET A 4 2.07 7.62 -13.70
CA MET A 4 2.96 6.58 -14.24
C MET A 4 3.18 5.40 -13.29
N LEU A 5 2.73 5.48 -12.03
CA LEU A 5 2.77 4.35 -11.09
C LEU A 5 1.64 3.35 -11.32
N VAL A 6 0.59 3.75 -12.04
CA VAL A 6 -0.60 2.92 -12.30
C VAL A 6 -0.55 2.25 -13.64
N GLN A 7 0.15 2.85 -14.60
CA GLN A 7 0.11 2.46 -16.00
C GLN A 7 1.45 1.84 -16.43
N PRO A 8 1.44 0.74 -17.20
CA PRO A 8 2.64 0.30 -17.89
C PRO A 8 3.12 1.42 -18.82
N THR A 9 4.43 1.52 -18.99
CA THR A 9 5.01 2.56 -19.84
C THR A 9 4.55 2.41 -21.29
N SER A 10 4.46 3.51 -22.04
CA SER A 10 4.09 3.47 -23.46
C SER A 10 5.03 2.60 -24.30
N ALA A 11 6.30 2.50 -23.90
CA ALA A 11 7.29 1.60 -24.50
C ALA A 11 6.93 0.12 -24.31
N GLN A 12 6.54 -0.28 -23.10
CA GLN A 12 6.10 -1.65 -22.80
C GLN A 12 4.83 -2.04 -23.57
N LEU A 13 3.85 -1.13 -23.66
CA LEU A 13 2.63 -1.37 -24.44
C LEU A 13 2.89 -1.50 -25.94
N ARG A 14 3.81 -0.69 -26.49
CA ARG A 14 4.19 -0.77 -27.91
C ARG A 14 4.93 -2.05 -28.23
N GLU A 15 5.80 -2.51 -27.33
CA GLU A 15 6.55 -3.75 -27.52
C GLU A 15 5.64 -4.98 -27.40
N ALA A 16 4.73 -5.01 -26.42
CA ALA A 16 3.71 -6.04 -26.31
C ALA A 16 2.82 -6.10 -27.57
N SER A 17 2.43 -4.94 -28.12
CA SER A 17 1.67 -4.86 -29.38
C SER A 17 2.46 -5.39 -30.58
N ARG A 18 3.79 -5.17 -30.62
CA ARG A 18 4.68 -5.64 -31.68
C ARG A 18 4.87 -7.16 -31.62
N LEU A 19 4.97 -7.72 -30.42
CA LEU A 19 5.10 -9.16 -30.18
C LEU A 19 3.78 -9.89 -30.49
N SER A 20 2.64 -9.31 -30.10
CA SER A 20 1.30 -9.81 -30.45
C SER A 20 1.08 -9.89 -31.97
N LYS A 21 1.49 -8.86 -32.73
CA LYS A 21 1.43 -8.87 -34.21
C LYS A 21 2.34 -9.92 -34.88
N LYS A 22 3.34 -10.44 -34.16
CA LYS A 22 4.26 -11.49 -34.65
C LYS A 22 3.76 -12.91 -34.39
N GLY A 23 2.56 -13.10 -33.82
CA GLY A 23 1.95 -14.42 -33.60
C GLY A 23 2.53 -15.22 -32.43
N THR A 24 3.41 -14.62 -31.62
CA THR A 24 3.93 -15.21 -30.39
C THR A 24 3.04 -14.78 -29.23
N ILE A 25 1.92 -15.47 -29.04
CA ILE A 25 1.14 -15.36 -27.81
C ILE A 25 1.88 -16.18 -26.75
N GLU A 26 2.85 -15.57 -26.09
CA GLU A 26 3.23 -15.93 -24.74
C GLU A 26 2.57 -14.89 -23.85
N ILE A 27 1.42 -15.22 -23.24
CA ILE A 27 0.70 -14.34 -22.31
C ILE A 27 1.48 -14.37 -20.99
N SER A 28 2.69 -13.81 -20.99
CA SER A 28 3.28 -13.39 -19.73
C SER A 28 2.52 -12.14 -19.31
N PRO A 29 1.94 -12.11 -18.10
CA PRO A 29 1.33 -10.89 -17.58
C PRO A 29 2.35 -9.76 -17.67
N ILE A 30 1.93 -8.60 -18.17
CA ILE A 30 2.76 -7.40 -18.11
C ILE A 30 2.98 -7.11 -16.63
N GLU A 31 4.21 -7.33 -16.15
CA GLU A 31 4.58 -7.04 -14.76
C GLU A 31 4.48 -5.53 -14.55
N MET A 32 3.48 -5.12 -13.76
CA MET A 32 3.35 -3.73 -13.33
C MET A 32 4.47 -3.42 -12.32
N PRO A 33 5.06 -2.21 -12.37
CA PRO A 33 6.05 -1.81 -11.40
C PRO A 33 5.48 -1.90 -9.97
N LEU A 34 6.20 -2.61 -9.09
CA LEU A 34 5.79 -2.76 -7.70
C LEU A 34 5.87 -1.41 -6.98
N THR A 35 4.72 -0.88 -6.57
CA THR A 35 4.65 0.37 -5.80
C THR A 35 4.78 0.07 -4.31
N LEU A 36 5.66 0.81 -3.64
CA LEU A 36 5.90 0.68 -2.20
C LEU A 36 5.40 1.92 -1.47
N PHE A 37 4.61 1.70 -0.43
CA PHE A 37 4.21 2.74 0.51
C PHE A 37 5.08 2.69 1.75
N THR A 38 5.75 3.80 2.07
CA THR A 38 6.63 3.93 3.23
C THR A 38 6.02 4.89 4.25
N TRP A 39 5.66 4.39 5.43
CA TRP A 39 5.16 5.19 6.56
C TRP A 39 6.19 5.26 7.69
N GLY A 40 7.04 6.28 7.63
CA GLY A 40 8.22 6.39 8.47
C GLY A 40 9.26 5.30 8.16
N SER A 41 10.32 5.21 8.97
CA SER A 41 11.43 4.27 8.72
C SER A 41 11.07 2.80 8.95
N LYS A 42 9.96 2.54 9.65
CA LYS A 42 9.62 1.20 10.12
C LYS A 42 8.55 0.50 9.30
N ARG A 43 7.75 1.17 8.47
CA ARG A 43 6.63 0.53 7.78
C ARG A 43 6.77 0.70 6.29
N VAL A 44 7.13 -0.38 5.60
CA VAL A 44 7.19 -0.47 4.14
C VAL A 44 6.17 -1.53 3.73
N MET A 45 5.30 -1.20 2.78
CA MET A 45 4.21 -2.10 2.36
C MET A 45 4.08 -2.09 0.83
N PRO A 46 3.96 -3.27 0.19
CA PRO A 46 3.60 -3.34 -1.21
C PRO A 46 2.14 -2.90 -1.37
N VAL A 47 1.89 -1.94 -2.25
CA VAL A 47 0.55 -1.41 -2.49
C VAL A 47 0.26 -1.33 -3.98
N ARG A 48 -1.03 -1.41 -4.33
CA ARG A 48 -1.57 -1.07 -5.63
C ARG A 48 -2.45 0.15 -5.48
N LEU A 49 -2.25 1.16 -6.34
CA LEU A 49 -3.12 2.31 -6.38
C LEU A 49 -4.50 1.89 -6.91
N THR A 50 -5.54 2.15 -6.15
CA THR A 50 -6.92 1.81 -6.52
C THR A 50 -7.69 3.04 -6.98
N GLU A 51 -7.39 4.20 -6.40
CA GLU A 51 -8.10 5.44 -6.67
C GLU A 51 -7.16 6.64 -6.53
N LEU A 52 -7.31 7.62 -7.43
CA LEU A 52 -6.61 8.89 -7.41
C LEU A 52 -7.61 10.00 -7.74
N SER A 53 -7.78 10.95 -6.82
CA SER A 53 -8.62 12.13 -7.03
C SER A 53 -7.85 13.39 -6.69
N ILE A 54 -7.82 14.33 -7.64
CA ILE A 54 -7.10 15.61 -7.55
C ILE A 54 -8.15 16.71 -7.49
N ASN A 55 -8.09 17.54 -6.45
CA ASN A 55 -8.93 18.73 -6.32
C ASN A 55 -8.04 19.97 -6.31
N GLU A 56 -8.15 20.78 -7.37
CA GLU A 56 -7.38 22.02 -7.52
C GLU A 56 -8.20 23.20 -7.01
N SER A 57 -7.65 23.94 -6.05
CA SER A 57 -8.41 24.94 -5.28
C SER A 57 -7.90 26.37 -5.45
N ALA A 58 -6.73 26.58 -6.05
CA ALA A 58 -6.21 27.92 -6.34
C ALA A 58 -5.32 27.89 -7.57
N PHE A 59 -5.38 28.96 -8.35
CA PHE A 59 -4.69 29.10 -9.64
C PHE A 59 -3.96 30.43 -9.74
N ASP A 60 -2.87 30.48 -10.51
CA ASP A 60 -2.20 31.74 -10.87
C ASP A 60 -2.93 32.49 -12.01
N VAL A 61 -2.37 33.62 -12.46
CA VAL A 61 -2.94 34.43 -13.56
C VAL A 61 -2.99 33.71 -14.92
N HIS A 62 -2.21 32.64 -15.07
CA HIS A 62 -2.16 31.79 -16.25
C HIS A 62 -2.97 30.51 -16.07
N LEU A 63 -3.79 30.42 -15.01
CA LEU A 63 -4.62 29.27 -14.66
C LEU A 63 -3.82 27.99 -14.36
N ASN A 64 -2.56 28.12 -13.95
CA ASN A 64 -1.82 26.98 -13.43
C ASN A 64 -2.22 26.74 -11.96
N PRO A 65 -2.53 25.50 -11.56
CA PRO A 65 -2.87 25.21 -10.18
C PRO A 65 -1.66 25.45 -9.27
N ILE A 66 -1.84 26.34 -8.29
CA ILE A 66 -0.84 26.64 -7.25
C ILE A 66 -1.17 25.95 -5.91
N ARG A 67 -2.38 25.37 -5.80
CA ARG A 67 -2.81 24.57 -4.66
C ARG A 67 -3.74 23.46 -5.11
N ALA A 68 -3.44 22.24 -4.69
CA ALA A 68 -4.32 21.09 -4.87
C ALA A 68 -4.33 20.21 -3.62
N SER A 69 -5.46 19.57 -3.38
CA SER A 69 -5.61 18.45 -2.45
C SER A 69 -5.65 17.15 -3.23
N LEU A 70 -4.96 16.14 -2.72
CA LEU A 70 -4.87 14.83 -3.36
C LEU A 70 -5.43 13.75 -2.44
N SER A 71 -6.44 13.03 -2.92
CA SER A 71 -7.01 11.86 -2.28
C SER A 71 -6.51 10.61 -3.00
N ILE A 72 -5.87 9.72 -2.26
CA ILE A 72 -5.24 8.50 -2.81
C ILE A 72 -5.76 7.28 -2.04
N GLY A 73 -6.34 6.32 -2.78
CA GLY A 73 -6.76 5.02 -2.27
C GLY A 73 -5.75 3.94 -2.62
N PHE A 74 -5.29 3.17 -1.63
CA PHE A 74 -4.35 2.06 -1.84
C PHE A 74 -4.94 0.73 -1.36
N LYS A 75 -4.72 -0.33 -2.15
CA LYS A 75 -4.86 -1.72 -1.68
C LYS A 75 -3.48 -2.28 -1.33
N VAL A 76 -3.32 -2.76 -0.10
CA VAL A 76 -2.13 -3.52 0.29
C VAL A 76 -2.13 -4.86 -0.45
N LEU A 77 -1.02 -5.17 -1.11
CA LEU A 77 -0.84 -6.44 -1.80
C LEU A 77 -0.47 -7.53 -0.82
N THR A 78 -1.16 -8.66 -0.91
CA THR A 78 -0.91 -9.87 -0.11
C THR A 78 -0.34 -10.99 -0.97
N VAL A 79 0.02 -12.12 -0.36
CA VAL A 79 0.50 -13.31 -1.06
C VAL A 79 -0.48 -13.86 -2.09
N SER A 80 -1.78 -13.64 -1.91
CA SER A 80 -2.82 -14.06 -2.86
C SER A 80 -2.95 -13.12 -4.06
N ASP A 81 -2.40 -11.90 -3.96
CA ASP A 81 -2.44 -10.88 -5.01
C ASP A 81 -1.18 -10.87 -5.87
N LEU A 82 -0.17 -11.69 -5.53
CA LEU A 82 1.15 -11.72 -6.13
C LEU A 82 1.44 -13.12 -6.72
N PRO A 83 2.05 -13.21 -7.91
CA PRO A 83 2.52 -14.48 -8.45
C PRO A 83 3.50 -15.17 -7.50
N LEU A 84 3.51 -16.52 -7.50
CA LEU A 84 4.45 -17.31 -6.72
C LEU A 84 5.89 -16.92 -7.08
N GLY A 85 6.71 -16.60 -6.07
CA GLY A 85 8.12 -16.18 -6.24
C GLY A 85 8.33 -14.68 -6.50
N HIS A 86 7.27 -13.87 -6.49
CA HIS A 86 7.39 -12.42 -6.71
C HIS A 86 8.02 -11.70 -5.48
N PRO A 87 9.00 -10.79 -5.66
CA PRO A 87 9.68 -10.08 -4.55
C PRO A 87 8.75 -9.33 -3.60
N GLY A 88 7.58 -8.89 -4.08
CA GLY A 88 6.55 -8.26 -3.25
C GLY A 88 5.99 -9.16 -2.14
N ALA A 89 6.05 -10.50 -2.29
CA ALA A 89 5.56 -11.43 -1.30
C ALA A 89 6.45 -11.41 -0.04
N GLU A 90 7.78 -11.38 -0.24
CA GLU A 90 8.76 -11.21 0.85
C GLU A 90 8.55 -9.90 1.61
N LEU A 91 8.27 -8.81 0.89
CA LEU A 91 7.97 -7.52 1.53
C LEU A 91 6.68 -7.54 2.34
N TYR A 92 5.64 -8.25 1.86
CA TYR A 92 4.42 -8.45 2.62
C TYR A 92 4.67 -9.30 3.88
N TYR A 93 5.44 -10.38 3.79
CA TYR A 93 5.81 -11.20 4.94
C TYR A 93 6.58 -10.40 5.99
N ALA A 94 7.55 -9.57 5.58
CA ALA A 94 8.28 -8.69 6.49
C ALA A 94 7.36 -7.69 7.20
N HIS A 95 6.40 -7.11 6.47
CA HIS A 95 5.38 -6.25 7.06
C HIS A 95 4.49 -7.00 8.07
N LEU A 96 4.01 -8.19 7.72
CA LEU A 96 3.16 -9.01 8.58
C LEU A 96 3.89 -9.39 9.88
N ALA A 97 5.14 -9.85 9.79
CA ALA A 97 5.96 -10.18 10.95
C ALA A 97 6.15 -8.98 11.88
N GLN A 98 6.32 -7.77 11.33
CA GLN A 98 6.37 -6.55 12.13
C GLN A 98 5.04 -6.27 12.84
N LYS A 99 3.91 -6.44 12.15
CA LYS A 99 2.58 -6.25 12.73
C LYS A 99 2.33 -7.24 13.88
N GLU A 100 2.74 -8.50 13.71
CA GLU A 100 2.68 -9.53 14.76
C GLU A 100 3.52 -9.17 15.99
N ARG A 101 4.75 -8.67 15.80
CA ARG A 101 5.58 -8.18 16.91
C ARG A 101 4.92 -7.03 17.68
N LEU A 102 4.31 -6.09 16.97
CA LEU A 102 3.60 -4.97 17.60
C LEU A 102 2.35 -5.45 18.36
N ALA A 103 1.59 -6.38 17.79
CA ALA A 103 0.43 -6.99 18.44
C ALA A 103 0.83 -7.81 19.68
N GLY A 104 1.95 -8.54 19.62
CA GLY A 104 2.54 -9.24 20.75
C GLY A 104 2.94 -8.27 21.88
N ALA A 105 3.65 -7.19 21.54
CA ALA A 105 4.05 -6.16 22.49
C ALA A 105 2.86 -5.47 23.17
N ALA A 106 1.79 -5.19 22.42
CA ALA A 106 0.56 -4.60 22.95
C ALA A 106 -0.18 -5.54 23.93
N ARG A 107 -0.15 -6.86 23.68
CA ARG A 107 -0.73 -7.86 24.60
C ARG A 107 0.06 -7.97 25.91
N THR A 108 1.39 -7.89 25.85
CA THR A 108 2.25 -7.90 27.06
C THR A 108 2.17 -6.60 27.86
N ALA A 109 1.76 -5.49 27.25
CA ALA A 109 1.48 -4.23 27.96
C ALA A 109 0.11 -4.24 28.68
N GLY A 110 -0.64 -5.35 28.61
CA GLY A 110 -2.00 -5.48 29.13
C GLY A 110 -2.17 -5.14 30.62
N LEU A 111 -3.25 -4.39 30.90
CA LEU A 111 -3.85 -4.04 32.20
C LEU A 111 -3.01 -3.17 33.14
N GLY A 112 -1.72 -3.45 33.32
CA GLY A 112 -0.84 -2.70 34.21
C GLY A 112 -0.53 -1.28 33.72
N SER A 113 -0.43 -1.06 32.40
CA SER A 113 -0.18 0.27 31.82
C SER A 113 -1.42 1.16 31.76
N LEU A 114 -2.61 0.59 31.99
CA LEU A 114 -3.90 1.28 32.01
C LEU A 114 -4.35 1.62 33.45
N GLY A 115 -3.53 1.28 34.45
CA GLY A 115 -3.81 1.58 35.86
C GLY A 115 -4.91 0.72 36.50
N LEU A 116 -5.45 -0.27 35.79
CA LEU A 116 -6.52 -1.13 36.29
C LEU A 116 -5.92 -2.33 37.02
N ARG A 117 -6.03 -2.33 38.36
CA ARG A 117 -5.62 -3.50 39.15
C ARG A 117 -6.74 -4.55 39.11
N PRO A 118 -6.43 -5.85 39.05
CA PRO A 118 -7.42 -6.93 39.08
C PRO A 118 -8.37 -6.92 40.30
N GLY A 119 -8.09 -6.11 41.33
CA GLY A 119 -8.92 -5.95 42.53
C GLY A 119 -9.93 -4.81 42.50
N ASP A 120 -9.92 -3.93 41.49
CA ASP A 120 -10.81 -2.75 41.46
C ASP A 120 -12.24 -3.08 40.98
N ILE A 121 -12.47 -4.32 40.51
CA ILE A 121 -13.78 -4.78 39.99
C ILE A 121 -14.72 -5.36 41.07
N THR A 122 -14.33 -5.37 42.35
CA THR A 122 -15.12 -5.99 43.43
C THR A 122 -15.72 -5.05 44.48
N VAL A 123 -15.60 -3.72 44.35
CA VAL A 123 -16.21 -2.79 45.31
C VAL A 123 -17.42 -2.09 44.70
N GLY A 124 -18.59 -2.68 44.91
CA GLY A 124 -19.86 -2.13 44.42
C GLY A 124 -21.09 -2.94 44.79
N ARG A 125 -21.15 -3.48 46.02
CA ARG A 125 -22.39 -3.91 46.67
C ARG A 125 -22.31 -3.63 48.16
N GLY A 126 -23.05 -2.60 48.58
CA GLY A 126 -23.30 -2.19 49.96
C GLY A 126 -24.36 -1.11 49.91
#